data_AF-A0A699XUE4-F1
#
_entry.id   AF-A0A699XUE4-F1
#
_cell.length_a   1.000
_cell.length_b   1.000
_cell.length_c   1.000
_cell.angle_alpha   90.00
_cell.angle_beta   90.00
_cell.angle_gamma   90.00
#
_symmetry.space_group_name_H-M   'P 1'
#
loop_
_entity.id
_entity.type
_entity.pdbx_description
1 polymer ?
#
loop_
_entity_poly.entity_id
_entity_poly.type
_entity_poly.pdbx_seq_one_letter_code
_entity_poly.pdbx_strand_id
1 'polypeptide(L)' 'PLAPDLKSVADLPKYKDVFKDPESPDKGRFLNSPTGWTSEIVNTQKLKAYKLNDSYVNFRTGSGAALDAEVASS' A
#
# COMPACT_ATOMS: atom_id res chain seq x y z
N PRO A 1 -18.35 3.73 -4.84
CA PRO A 1 -16.94 3.86 -5.27
C PRO A 1 -16.07 4.31 -4.09
N LEU A 2 -15.12 3.47 -3.67
CA LEU A 2 -14.37 3.66 -2.42
C LEU A 2 -13.30 4.78 -2.49
N ALA A 3 -12.87 5.17 -3.70
CA ALA A 3 -12.03 6.36 -3.92
C ALA A 3 -12.11 6.82 -5.40
N PRO A 4 -13.11 7.61 -5.81
CA PRO A 4 -13.30 8.01 -7.21
C PRO A 4 -12.23 9.01 -7.72
N ASP A 5 -11.58 9.75 -6.82
CA ASP A 5 -10.58 10.78 -7.15
C ASP A 5 -9.13 10.34 -6.88
N LEU A 6 -8.89 9.06 -6.56
CA LEU A 6 -7.55 8.51 -6.38
C LEU A 6 -6.84 8.35 -7.74
N LYS A 7 -6.44 9.47 -8.35
CA LYS A 7 -5.73 9.51 -9.63
C LYS A 7 -4.21 9.53 -9.47
N SER A 8 -3.74 9.88 -8.28
CA SER A 8 -2.32 10.06 -8.01
C SER A 8 -1.95 9.57 -6.62
N VAL A 9 -0.71 9.10 -6.53
CA VAL A 9 -0.04 8.72 -5.29
C VAL A 9 0.00 9.86 -4.25
N ALA A 10 -0.12 11.11 -4.66
CA ALA A 10 -0.23 12.25 -3.75
C ALA A 10 -1.58 12.32 -3.01
N ASP A 11 -2.62 11.66 -3.52
CA ASP A 11 -3.94 11.62 -2.88
C ASP A 11 -4.08 10.44 -1.91
N LEU A 12 -3.19 9.43 -1.99
CA LEU A 12 -3.14 8.32 -1.03
C LEU A 12 -3.26 8.77 0.44
N PRO A 13 -2.53 9.78 0.95
CA PRO A 13 -2.65 10.18 2.36
C PRO A 13 -4.06 10.54 2.80
N LYS A 14 -4.90 11.06 1.88
CA LYS A 14 -6.31 11.41 2.15
C LYS A 14 -7.21 10.18 2.26
N TYR A 15 -6.78 9.05 1.71
CA TYR A 15 -7.50 7.77 1.70
C TYR A 15 -6.86 6.73 2.63
N LYS A 16 -5.98 7.12 3.54
CA LYS A 16 -5.36 6.19 4.51
C LYS A 16 -6.41 5.46 5.37
N ASP A 17 -7.55 6.11 5.66
CA ASP A 17 -8.67 5.52 6.38
C ASP A 17 -9.41 4.45 5.56
N VAL A 18 -9.41 4.59 4.22
CA VAL A 18 -9.98 3.58 3.31
C VAL A 18 -9.11 2.34 3.27
N PHE A 19 -7.79 2.53 3.26
CA PHE A 19 -6.81 1.45 3.22
C PHE A 19 -6.29 1.10 4.62
N LYS A 20 -7.05 1.35 5.68
CA LYS A 20 -6.58 1.22 7.07
C LYS A 20 -5.97 -0.16 7.34
N ASP A 21 -4.78 -0.16 7.92
CA ASP A 21 -4.11 -1.40 8.33
C ASP A 21 -4.70 -1.92 9.65
N PRO A 22 -5.11 -3.20 9.74
CA PRO A 22 -5.65 -3.77 10.98
C PRO A 22 -4.60 -3.86 12.11
N GLU A 23 -3.30 -3.92 11.79
CA GLU A 23 -2.20 -3.93 12.77
C GLU A 23 -1.73 -2.51 13.10
N SER A 24 -1.97 -1.53 12.22
CA SER A 24 -1.61 -0.12 12.42
C SER A 24 -2.80 0.78 12.10
N PRO A 25 -3.75 0.96 13.05
CA PRO A 25 -4.99 1.69 12.80
C PRO A 25 -4.81 3.16 12.42
N ASP A 26 -3.64 3.75 12.68
CA ASP A 26 -3.28 5.12 12.32
C ASP A 26 -2.72 5.28 10.90
N LYS A 27 -2.46 4.15 10.22
CA LYS A 27 -1.81 4.08 8.89
C LYS A 27 -2.59 3.21 7.92
N GLY A 28 -2.43 3.47 6.63
CA GLY A 28 -2.95 2.59 5.59
C GLY A 28 -1.99 1.42 5.28
N ARG A 29 -2.51 0.27 4.87
CA ARG A 29 -1.75 -0.85 4.31
C ARG A 29 -1.46 -0.59 2.84
N PHE A 30 -0.18 -0.51 2.49
CA PHE A 30 0.26 -0.47 1.09
C PHE A 30 0.77 -1.84 0.70
N LEU A 31 -0.03 -2.58 -0.07
CA LEU A 31 0.35 -3.89 -0.61
C LEU A 31 1.40 -3.71 -1.70
N ASN A 32 2.62 -4.15 -1.41
CA ASN A 32 3.74 -4.10 -2.33
C ASN A 32 4.09 -5.49 -2.85
N SER A 33 4.78 -5.52 -4.00
CA SER A 33 5.25 -6.76 -4.62
C SER A 33 6.25 -7.51 -3.72
N PRO A 34 6.43 -8.82 -3.95
CA PRO A 34 7.41 -9.62 -3.21
C PRO A 34 8.81 -9.00 -3.28
N THR A 35 9.55 -9.14 -2.18
CA THR A 35 10.94 -8.67 -2.10
C THR A 35 11.78 -9.27 -3.23
N GLY A 36 12.53 -8.43 -3.94
CA GLY A 36 13.40 -8.84 -5.05
C GLY A 36 12.83 -8.58 -6.44
N TRP A 37 11.56 -8.17 -6.55
CA TRP A 37 10.99 -7.72 -7.82
C TRP A 37 11.32 -6.25 -8.08
N THR A 38 11.56 -5.87 -9.34
CA THR A 38 11.78 -4.47 -9.73
C THR A 38 10.62 -3.57 -9.29
N SER A 39 9.40 -4.11 -9.28
CA SER A 39 8.20 -3.42 -8.78
C SER A 39 8.32 -3.03 -7.30
N GLU A 40 8.90 -3.89 -6.44
CA GLU A 40 9.12 -3.58 -5.03
C GLU A 40 10.09 -2.41 -4.86
N ILE A 41 11.22 -2.45 -5.57
CA ILE A 41 12.25 -1.40 -5.51
C ILE A 41 11.66 -0.05 -5.95
N VAL A 42 10.95 -0.05 -7.08
CA VAL A 42 10.32 1.17 -7.61
C VAL A 42 9.24 1.70 -6.66
N ASN A 43 8.38 0.84 -6.11
CA ASN A 43 7.34 1.25 -5.17
C ASN A 43 7.91 1.74 -3.84
N THR A 44 8.93 1.08 -3.29
CA THR A 44 9.59 1.50 -2.05
C THR A 44 10.23 2.89 -2.22
N GLN A 45 10.91 3.13 -3.35
CA GLN A 45 11.48 4.45 -3.65
C GLN A 45 10.40 5.52 -3.88
N LYS A 46 9.30 5.17 -4.55
CA LYS A 46 8.13 6.04 -4.71
C LYS A 46 7.52 6.39 -3.35
N LEU A 47 7.26 5.42 -2.48
CA LEU A 47 6.72 5.68 -1.13
C LEU A 47 7.60 6.67 -0.35
N LYS A 48 8.92 6.50 -0.45
CA LYS A 48 9.88 7.38 0.21
C LYS A 48 9.88 8.78 -0.41
N ALA A 49 9.89 8.88 -1.74
CA ALA A 49 9.84 10.16 -2.46
C ALA A 49 8.54 10.93 -2.17
N TYR A 50 7.41 10.23 -2.09
CA TYR A 50 6.11 10.82 -1.78
C TYR A 50 5.85 11.02 -0.28
N LYS A 51 6.82 10.70 0.58
CA LYS A 51 6.69 10.77 2.05
C LYS A 51 5.49 9.99 2.59
N LEU A 52 5.09 8.93 1.88
CA LEU A 52 3.98 8.07 2.25
C LEU A 52 4.36 7.07 3.34
N ASN A 53 5.65 6.86 3.59
CA ASN A 53 6.14 5.92 4.61
C ASN A 53 5.66 6.25 6.04
N ASP A 54 5.30 7.51 6.30
CA ASP A 54 4.67 7.91 7.58
C ASP A 54 3.18 7.59 7.63
N SER A 55 2.49 7.63 6.49
CA SER A 55 1.03 7.41 6.40
C SER A 55 0.66 5.97 6.04
N TYR A 56 1.59 5.20 5.48
CA TYR A 56 1.36 3.87 4.95
C TYR A 56 2.43 2.88 5.40
N VAL A 57 1.98 1.67 5.75
CA VAL A 57 2.83 0.52 6.01
C VAL A 57 3.14 -0.16 4.69
N ASN A 58 4.41 -0.23 4.32
CA ASN A 58 4.87 -0.96 3.14
C ASN A 58 4.82 -2.47 3.41
N PHE A 59 3.66 -3.07 3.16
CA PHE A 59 3.40 -4.48 3.40
C PHE A 59 3.88 -5.30 2.21
N ARG A 60 4.97 -6.04 2.41
CA ARG A 60 5.56 -6.89 1.38
C ARG A 60 4.92 -8.26 1.47
N THR A 61 4.07 -8.59 0.50
CA THR A 61 3.47 -9.92 0.45
C THR A 61 4.57 -10.94 0.17
N GLY A 62 4.79 -11.89 1.08
CA GLY A 62 5.86 -12.89 0.96
C GLY A 62 5.79 -13.74 -0.32
N SER A 63 4.62 -13.79 -0.97
CA SER A 63 4.39 -14.47 -2.25
C SER A 63 3.13 -13.91 -2.93
N GLY A 64 3.05 -14.00 -4.27
CA GLY A 64 1.90 -13.50 -5.04
C GLY A 64 0.56 -14.13 -4.63
N ALA A 65 0.57 -15.37 -4.12
CA ALA A 65 -0.60 -16.03 -3.58
C ALA A 65 -1.11 -15.40 -2.26
N ALA A 66 -0.21 -14.86 -1.43
CA ALA A 66 -0.61 -14.13 -0.23
C ALA A 66 -1.25 -12.78 -0.58
N LEU A 67 -0.79 -12.14 -1.67
CA LEU A 67 -1.43 -10.95 -2.22
C LEU A 67 -2.84 -11.26 -2.74
N ASP A 68 -2.99 -12.33 -3.53
CA ASP A 68 -4.30 -12.75 -4.05
C ASP A 68 -5.28 -13.10 -2.91
N ALA A 69 -4.79 -13.79 -1.87
CA ALA A 69 -5.60 -14.13 -0.70
C ALA A 69 -6.04 -12.89 0.11
N GLU A 70 -5.14 -11.92 0.35
CA GLU A 70 -5.49 -10.67 1.05
C GLU A 70 -6.49 -9.82 0.25
N VAL A 71 -6.35 -9.77 -1.08
CA VAL A 71 -7.30 -9.07 -1.97
C VAL A 71 -8.65 -9.78 -2.02
N ALA A 72 -8.68 -11.12 -2.01
CA ALA A 72 -9.91 -11.90 -2.02
C ALA A 72 -10.63 -11.96 -0.66
N SER A 73 -9.91 -11.73 0.45
CA SER A 73 -10.46 -11.74 1.81
C SER A 73 -10.90 -10.36 2.34
N SER A 74 -10.79 -9.29 1.54
CA SER A 74 -11.17 -7.92 1.92
C SER A 74 -12.54 -7.49 1.37
#